data_AF-A0A381FME5-F1
#
_entry.id   AF-A0A381FME5-F1
#
_cell.length_a   1.000
_cell.length_b   1.000
_cell.length_c   1.000
_cell.angle_alpha   90.00
_cell.angle_beta   90.00
_cell.angle_gamma   90.00
#
_symmetry.space_group_name_H-M   'P 1'
#
loop_
_entity.id
_entity.type
_entity.pdbx_description
1 polymer ?
#
loop_
_entity_poly.entity_id
_entity_poly.type
_entity_poly.pdbx_seq_one_letter_code
_entity_poly.pdbx_strand_id
1 'polypeptide(L)'
;MLSSTPSKHHPKFAESLTAISYMDFDEVKAWQNTVNTIAEEQERGKHYEKFKLEKAEKMIDALEKKIPNLRNSIKNIYTSSPLSYRDYIGSFNGNMYGYLKSSENPLKTMVSPRTKIDNLFLTGQSVNMHGILGCTIGAFNTCAEILGKEKIEERLTQMIKNNNEKGK
;
A
#
# COMPACT_ATOMS: atom_id res chain seq x y z
N MET A 1 -11.02 4.63 1.87
CA MET A 1 -10.47 4.39 3.22
C MET A 1 -10.22 5.73 3.88
N LEU A 2 -10.52 5.86 5.17
CA LEU A 2 -10.19 7.03 5.97
C LEU A 2 -9.49 6.54 7.24
N SER A 3 -8.35 7.09 7.57
CA SER A 3 -7.63 6.83 8.81
C SER A 3 -7.09 8.13 9.40
N SER A 4 -6.91 8.17 10.71
CA SER A 4 -6.33 9.30 11.41
C SER A 4 -5.32 8.83 12.43
N THR A 5 -4.39 9.71 12.78
CA THR A 5 -3.39 9.45 13.81
C THR A 5 -3.63 10.43 14.97
N PRO A 6 -3.73 9.94 16.22
CA PRO A 6 -3.91 10.82 17.37
C PRO A 6 -2.68 11.71 17.56
N SER A 7 -2.90 12.92 18.06
CA SER A 7 -1.83 13.85 18.41
C SER A 7 -1.02 13.33 19.59
N LYS A 8 0.30 13.47 19.51
CA LYS A 8 1.21 13.14 20.64
C LYS A 8 0.95 14.02 21.86
N HIS A 9 0.64 15.30 21.66
CA HIS A 9 0.44 16.28 22.74
C HIS A 9 -1.01 16.28 23.24
N HIS A 10 -1.96 15.97 22.37
CA HIS A 10 -3.38 15.95 22.71
C HIS A 10 -4.07 14.68 22.18
N PRO A 11 -3.93 13.51 22.84
CA PRO A 11 -4.35 12.21 22.32
C PRO A 11 -5.84 12.07 21.98
N LYS A 12 -6.69 12.97 22.49
CA LYS A 12 -8.12 13.05 22.17
C LYS A 12 -8.40 13.64 20.77
N PHE A 13 -7.42 14.25 20.14
CA PHE A 13 -7.54 14.90 18.83
C PHE A 13 -6.66 14.21 17.80
N ALA A 14 -7.06 14.27 16.53
CA ALA A 14 -6.23 13.81 15.42
C ALA A 14 -5.20 14.88 15.03
N GLU A 15 -3.97 14.47 14.75
CA GLU A 15 -2.91 15.31 14.20
C GLU A 15 -2.81 15.21 12.67
N SER A 16 -3.18 14.05 12.12
CA SER A 16 -3.22 13.82 10.68
C SER A 16 -4.44 13.01 10.26
N LEU A 17 -4.86 13.22 9.02
CA LEU A 17 -5.93 12.49 8.36
C LEU A 17 -5.41 11.97 7.01
N THR A 18 -5.57 10.68 6.76
CA THR A 18 -5.27 10.05 5.46
C THR A 18 -6.57 9.57 4.84
N ALA A 19 -6.87 10.05 3.65
CA ALA A 19 -8.03 9.64 2.87
C ALA A 19 -7.55 9.04 1.54
N ILE A 20 -8.10 7.88 1.19
CA ILE A 20 -7.80 7.16 -0.04
C ILE A 20 -9.11 6.83 -0.74
N SER A 21 -9.18 7.15 -2.03
CA SER A 21 -10.29 6.83 -2.91
C SER A 21 -9.78 6.19 -4.21
N TYR A 22 -10.68 5.56 -4.95
CA TYR A 22 -10.36 5.04 -6.28
C TYR A 22 -10.14 6.18 -7.28
N MET A 23 -9.24 5.94 -8.22
CA MET A 23 -8.92 6.80 -9.35
C MET A 23 -8.65 5.90 -10.55
N ASP A 24 -9.19 6.25 -11.71
CA ASP A 24 -8.86 5.55 -12.95
C ASP A 24 -7.47 5.98 -13.46
N PHE A 25 -6.67 5.05 -13.96
CA PHE A 25 -5.34 5.38 -14.48
C PHE A 25 -5.40 6.30 -15.70
N ASP A 26 -6.46 6.23 -16.50
CA ASP A 26 -6.63 7.10 -17.67
C ASP A 26 -6.64 8.59 -17.29
N GLU A 27 -7.02 8.94 -16.06
CA GLU A 27 -7.00 10.32 -15.56
C GLU A 27 -5.59 10.91 -15.43
N VAL A 28 -4.56 10.06 -15.29
CA VAL A 28 -3.15 10.46 -15.16
C VAL A 28 -2.30 10.10 -16.37
N LYS A 29 -2.93 9.57 -17.44
CA LYS A 29 -2.26 9.07 -18.64
C LYS A 29 -1.42 10.10 -19.37
N ALA A 30 -1.80 11.38 -19.30
CA ALA A 30 -1.03 12.48 -19.88
C ALA A 30 0.42 12.56 -19.34
N TRP A 31 0.67 12.04 -18.13
CA TRP A 31 1.98 12.01 -17.49
C TRP A 31 2.56 10.59 -17.36
N GLN A 32 2.01 9.61 -18.08
CA GLN A 32 2.44 8.19 -17.97
C GLN A 32 3.91 7.96 -18.32
N ASN A 33 4.54 8.83 -19.11
CA ASN A 33 5.95 8.67 -19.51
C ASN A 33 6.94 9.41 -18.58
N THR A 34 6.43 10.06 -17.53
CA THR A 34 7.27 10.76 -16.54
C THR A 34 7.61 9.81 -15.39
N VAL A 35 8.75 9.97 -14.73
CA VAL A 35 9.13 9.24 -13.50
C VAL A 35 9.53 10.27 -12.44
N ASN A 36 9.22 10.03 -11.16
CA ASN A 36 9.57 10.96 -10.08
C ASN A 36 9.67 10.18 -8.78
N THR A 37 10.88 10.11 -8.25
CA THR A 37 11.19 9.49 -6.96
C THR A 37 12.14 10.41 -6.20
N ILE A 38 12.45 10.06 -4.95
CA ILE A 38 13.46 10.78 -4.16
C ILE A 38 14.85 10.67 -4.82
N ALA A 39 15.14 9.55 -5.48
CA ALA A 39 16.42 9.33 -6.14
C ALA A 39 16.51 9.99 -7.53
N GLU A 40 15.37 10.10 -8.22
CA GLU A 40 15.24 10.67 -9.55
C GLU A 40 14.10 11.70 -9.55
N GLU A 41 14.39 12.88 -9.02
CA GLU A 41 13.41 13.95 -8.92
C GLU A 41 13.16 14.58 -10.30
N GLN A 42 11.92 14.50 -10.77
CA GLN A 42 11.49 15.21 -11.98
C GLN A 42 10.09 15.77 -11.80
N GLU A 43 9.97 17.08 -12.00
CA GLU A 43 8.67 17.75 -11.99
C GLU A 43 7.80 17.31 -13.19
N ARG A 44 6.52 17.07 -12.94
CA ARG A 44 5.50 16.78 -13.97
C ARG A 44 4.86 18.04 -14.56
N GLY A 45 5.37 19.20 -14.15
CA GLY A 45 4.89 20.51 -14.53
C GLY A 45 3.60 20.94 -13.80
N LYS A 46 3.28 22.22 -13.98
CA LYS A 46 2.17 22.91 -13.28
C LYS A 46 0.79 22.29 -13.53
N HIS A 47 0.58 21.68 -14.70
CA HIS A 47 -0.70 21.02 -15.02
C HIS A 47 -0.96 19.81 -14.11
N TYR A 48 0.07 19.05 -13.77
CA TYR A 48 -0.07 17.91 -12.85
C TYR A 48 -0.37 18.35 -11.42
N GLU A 49 0.31 19.40 -10.95
CA GLU A 49 0.05 19.97 -9.62
C GLU A 49 -1.37 20.54 -9.53
N LYS A 50 -1.84 21.25 -10.56
CA LYS A 50 -3.22 21.71 -10.64
C LYS A 50 -4.22 20.55 -10.60
N PHE A 51 -3.98 19.48 -11.37
CA PHE A 51 -4.82 18.28 -11.34
C PHE A 51 -4.90 17.65 -9.95
N LYS A 52 -3.78 17.49 -9.25
CA LYS A 52 -3.76 16.94 -7.89
C LYS A 52 -4.53 17.83 -6.91
N LEU A 53 -4.40 19.14 -7.01
CA LEU A 53 -5.16 20.09 -6.18
C LEU A 53 -6.67 19.99 -6.43
N GLU A 54 -7.10 19.92 -7.68
CA GLU A 54 -8.52 19.74 -8.03
C GLU A 54 -9.09 18.43 -7.46
N LYS A 55 -8.30 17.35 -7.47
CA LYS A 55 -8.68 16.07 -6.85
C LYS A 55 -8.72 16.16 -5.32
N ALA A 56 -7.78 16.87 -4.71
CA ALA A 56 -7.76 17.10 -3.26
C ALA A 56 -9.01 17.86 -2.81
N GLU A 57 -9.38 18.95 -3.49
CA GLU A 57 -10.57 19.74 -3.15
C GLU A 57 -11.85 18.91 -3.25
N LYS A 58 -12.01 18.11 -4.30
CA LYS A 58 -13.15 17.18 -4.42
C LYS A 58 -13.24 16.20 -3.24
N MET A 59 -12.10 15.72 -2.77
CA MET A 59 -12.04 14.82 -1.61
C MET A 59 -12.36 15.56 -0.31
N ILE A 60 -11.87 16.79 -0.12
CA ILE A 60 -12.18 17.64 1.03
C ILE A 60 -13.67 17.96 1.06
N ASP A 61 -14.28 18.37 -0.05
CA ASP A 61 -15.72 18.65 -0.15
C ASP A 61 -16.56 17.42 0.21
N ALA A 62 -16.11 16.22 -0.17
CA ALA A 62 -16.79 14.97 0.19
C ALA A 62 -16.65 14.66 1.69
N LEU A 63 -15.48 14.91 2.28
CA LEU A 63 -15.22 14.70 3.70
C LEU A 63 -15.94 15.72 4.58
N GLU A 64 -16.06 16.98 4.15
CA GLU A 64 -16.74 18.04 4.91
C GLU A 64 -18.23 17.76 5.15
N LYS A 65 -18.87 16.95 4.28
CA LYS A 65 -20.23 16.44 4.51
C LYS A 65 -20.35 15.58 5.77
N LYS A 66 -19.24 15.04 6.28
CA LYS A 66 -19.17 14.18 7.48
C LYS A 66 -18.35 14.79 8.61
N ILE A 67 -17.37 15.63 8.29
CA ILE A 67 -16.49 16.33 9.24
C ILE A 67 -16.61 17.83 8.95
N PRO A 68 -17.60 18.53 9.55
CA PRO A 68 -17.82 19.94 9.31
C PRO A 68 -16.56 20.78 9.62
N ASN A 69 -16.32 21.81 8.81
CA ASN A 69 -15.19 22.74 8.96
C ASN A 69 -13.80 22.07 8.86
N LEU A 70 -13.69 20.91 8.20
CA LEU A 70 -12.41 20.23 8.02
C LEU A 70 -11.39 21.14 7.37
N ARG A 71 -11.75 21.90 6.32
CA ARG A 71 -10.83 22.77 5.58
C ARG A 71 -10.15 23.80 6.49
N ASN A 72 -10.88 24.34 7.47
CA ASN A 72 -10.34 25.31 8.43
C ASN A 72 -9.29 24.70 9.38
N SER A 73 -9.25 23.37 9.48
CA SER A 73 -8.30 22.64 10.33
C SER A 73 -7.09 22.12 9.55
N ILE A 74 -7.06 22.26 8.23
CA ILE A 74 -5.97 21.78 7.38
C ILE A 74 -4.83 22.81 7.38
N LYS A 75 -3.64 22.40 7.83
CA LYS A 75 -2.42 23.21 7.73
C LYS A 75 -1.60 22.90 6.47
N ASN A 76 -1.50 21.62 6.12
CA ASN A 76 -0.72 21.14 4.97
C ASN A 76 -1.49 20.01 4.28
N ILE A 77 -1.35 19.92 2.96
CA ILE A 77 -1.95 18.86 2.14
C ILE A 77 -0.83 18.18 1.36
N TYR A 78 -0.80 16.85 1.44
CA TYR A 78 0.05 16.01 0.59
C TYR A 78 -0.85 15.06 -0.20
N THR A 79 -0.55 14.91 -1.49
CA THR A 79 -1.32 14.06 -2.39
C THR A 79 -0.41 13.12 -3.16
N SER A 80 -0.89 11.91 -3.35
CA SER A 80 -0.33 10.91 -4.25
C SER A 80 -1.34 10.58 -5.35
N SER A 81 -0.84 10.04 -6.45
CA SER A 81 -1.66 9.52 -7.55
C SER A 81 -1.19 8.11 -7.92
N PRO A 82 -1.86 7.40 -8.84
CA PRO A 82 -1.35 6.15 -9.38
C PRO A 82 0.10 6.25 -9.89
N LEU A 83 0.52 7.39 -10.44
CA LEU A 83 1.91 7.59 -10.86
C LEU A 83 2.87 7.51 -9.69
N SER A 84 2.51 8.06 -8.52
CA SER A 84 3.33 7.95 -7.30
C SER A 84 3.57 6.49 -6.90
N TYR A 85 2.55 5.64 -6.93
CA TYR A 85 2.70 4.22 -6.60
C TYR A 85 3.53 3.48 -7.65
N ARG A 86 3.31 3.78 -8.94
CA ARG A 86 4.12 3.20 -10.02
C ARG A 86 5.60 3.53 -9.84
N ASP A 87 5.92 4.78 -9.51
CA ASP A 87 7.31 5.24 -9.46
C ASP A 87 8.05 4.75 -8.22
N TYR A 88 7.40 4.74 -7.05
CA TYR A 88 8.06 4.36 -5.80
C TYR A 88 8.13 2.85 -5.57
N ILE A 89 7.13 2.09 -6.00
CA ILE A 89 7.03 0.66 -5.68
C ILE A 89 6.83 -0.24 -6.91
N GLY A 90 6.94 0.33 -8.13
CA GLY A 90 6.87 -0.45 -9.37
C GLY A 90 5.50 -1.06 -9.67
N SER A 91 4.44 -0.59 -9.01
CA SER A 91 3.10 -1.14 -9.21
C SER A 91 2.59 -0.88 -10.64
N PHE A 92 2.07 -1.93 -11.29
CA PHE A 92 1.46 -1.82 -12.62
C PHE A 92 0.31 -0.79 -12.60
N ASN A 93 0.42 0.26 -13.40
CA ASN A 93 -0.52 1.39 -13.40
C ASN A 93 -0.82 1.97 -12.01
N GLY A 94 0.14 1.88 -11.08
CA GLY A 94 -0.03 2.44 -9.74
C GLY A 94 -1.06 1.72 -8.86
N ASN A 95 -1.42 0.48 -9.18
CA ASN A 95 -2.38 -0.25 -8.35
C ASN A 95 -1.83 -0.46 -6.92
N MET A 96 -2.73 -0.36 -5.94
CA MET A 96 -2.37 -0.48 -4.52
C MET A 96 -2.36 -1.94 -4.03
N TYR A 97 -3.15 -2.80 -4.68
CA TYR A 97 -3.43 -4.15 -4.22
C TYR A 97 -3.22 -5.22 -5.29
N GLY A 98 -2.30 -5.04 -6.23
CA GLY A 98 -2.03 -6.05 -7.26
C GLY A 98 -3.22 -6.31 -8.18
N TYR A 99 -3.33 -7.55 -8.64
CA TYR A 99 -4.41 -8.00 -9.53
C TYR A 99 -5.73 -8.23 -8.79
N LEU A 100 -6.82 -8.11 -9.52
CA LEU A 100 -8.17 -8.32 -9.00
C LEU A 100 -8.35 -9.77 -8.49
N LYS A 101 -8.75 -9.91 -7.23
CA LYS A 101 -9.17 -11.19 -6.65
C LYS A 101 -10.65 -11.39 -6.91
N SER A 102 -11.01 -12.46 -7.60
CA SER A 102 -12.40 -12.84 -7.88
C SER A 102 -12.77 -14.04 -7.01
N SER A 103 -13.85 -13.89 -6.23
CA SER A 103 -14.41 -14.97 -5.43
C SER A 103 -15.03 -16.07 -6.30
N GLU A 104 -15.37 -15.78 -7.56
CA GLU A 104 -15.91 -16.76 -8.50
C GLU A 104 -14.86 -17.80 -8.90
N ASN A 105 -13.58 -17.41 -8.92
CA ASN A 105 -12.46 -18.29 -9.25
C ASN A 105 -11.22 -18.00 -8.39
N PRO A 106 -11.24 -18.33 -7.08
CA PRO A 106 -10.17 -17.96 -6.16
C PRO A 106 -8.79 -18.48 -6.58
N LEU A 107 -8.74 -19.72 -7.09
CA LEU A 107 -7.51 -20.37 -7.55
C LEU A 107 -6.85 -19.65 -8.74
N LYS A 108 -7.62 -19.04 -9.65
CA LYS A 108 -7.07 -18.24 -10.75
C LYS A 108 -6.42 -16.94 -10.27
N THR A 109 -6.74 -16.54 -9.05
CA THR A 109 -6.26 -15.33 -8.43
C THR A 109 -5.29 -15.64 -7.29
N MET A 110 -4.69 -16.82 -7.24
CA MET A 110 -3.57 -17.11 -6.34
C MET A 110 -2.35 -17.44 -7.18
N VAL A 111 -1.24 -16.77 -6.86
CA VAL A 111 0.04 -17.00 -7.51
C VAL A 111 0.88 -17.85 -6.57
N SER A 112 1.40 -18.97 -7.07
CA SER A 112 2.29 -19.84 -6.30
C SER A 112 3.60 -19.10 -5.98
N PRO A 113 4.13 -19.21 -4.74
CA PRO A 113 5.48 -18.73 -4.43
C PRO A 113 6.56 -19.48 -5.22
N ARG A 114 6.32 -20.74 -5.60
CA ARG A 114 7.24 -21.54 -6.43
C ARG A 114 6.89 -21.42 -7.90
N THR A 115 7.88 -21.12 -8.73
CA THR A 115 7.74 -21.11 -10.19
C THR A 115 8.20 -22.43 -10.81
N LYS A 116 8.02 -22.60 -12.13
CA LYS A 116 8.57 -23.74 -12.89
C LYS A 116 10.06 -23.59 -13.19
N ILE A 117 10.64 -22.42 -12.91
CA ILE A 117 12.06 -22.15 -13.11
C ILE A 117 12.76 -22.45 -11.79
N ASP A 118 13.75 -23.33 -11.84
CA ASP A 118 14.51 -23.70 -10.66
C ASP A 118 15.16 -22.46 -10.02
N ASN A 119 15.10 -22.41 -8.68
CA ASN A 119 15.63 -21.32 -7.86
C ASN A 119 15.00 -19.93 -8.11
N LEU A 120 13.84 -19.85 -8.79
CA LEU A 120 13.06 -18.63 -8.92
C LEU A 120 11.77 -18.71 -8.11
N PHE A 121 11.63 -17.81 -7.14
CA PHE A 121 10.49 -17.72 -6.24
C PHE A 121 9.81 -16.35 -6.31
N LEU A 122 8.52 -16.31 -6.01
CA LEU A 122 7.70 -15.11 -5.98
C LEU A 122 7.28 -14.82 -4.55
N THR A 123 7.36 -13.55 -4.13
CA THR A 123 7.01 -13.11 -2.78
C THR A 123 6.29 -11.76 -2.78
N GLY A 124 5.72 -11.38 -1.63
CA GLY A 124 5.01 -10.11 -1.44
C GLY A 124 3.49 -10.17 -1.62
N GLN A 125 2.85 -9.00 -1.61
CA GLN A 125 1.38 -8.83 -1.59
C GLN A 125 0.62 -9.34 -2.82
N SER A 126 1.33 -9.74 -3.87
CA SER A 126 0.73 -10.26 -5.10
C SER A 126 0.68 -11.79 -5.11
N VAL A 127 1.25 -12.49 -4.13
CA VAL A 127 1.27 -13.96 -4.16
C VAL A 127 -0.09 -14.53 -3.73
N ASN A 128 -0.45 -14.36 -2.46
CA ASN A 128 -1.68 -14.94 -1.91
C ASN A 128 -2.70 -13.87 -1.48
N MET A 129 -2.25 -12.81 -0.82
CA MET A 129 -3.11 -11.80 -0.21
C MET A 129 -2.49 -10.41 -0.32
N HIS A 130 -3.32 -9.38 -0.34
CA HIS A 130 -2.90 -7.99 -0.49
C HIS A 130 -2.47 -7.33 0.82
N GLY A 131 -1.81 -6.18 0.71
CA GLY A 131 -1.44 -5.33 1.84
C GLY A 131 -0.31 -5.91 2.69
N ILE A 132 -0.03 -5.24 3.82
CA ILE A 132 1.13 -5.55 4.67
C ILE A 132 1.10 -6.98 5.21
N LEU A 133 -0.08 -7.47 5.61
CA LEU A 133 -0.25 -8.84 6.06
C LEU A 133 0.02 -9.84 4.93
N GLY A 134 -0.41 -9.49 3.71
CA GLY A 134 -0.11 -10.22 2.50
C GLY A 134 1.39 -10.33 2.21
N CYS A 135 2.13 -9.23 2.37
CA CYS A 135 3.59 -9.25 2.27
C CYS A 135 4.22 -10.18 3.31
N THR A 136 3.80 -10.10 4.58
CA THR A 136 4.35 -10.92 5.66
C THR A 136 4.08 -12.41 5.45
N ILE A 137 2.83 -12.78 5.15
CA ILE A 137 2.46 -14.18 4.88
C ILE A 137 3.13 -14.68 3.60
N GLY A 138 3.19 -13.85 2.55
CA GLY A 138 3.91 -14.15 1.32
C GLY A 138 5.37 -14.48 1.57
N ALA A 139 6.06 -13.65 2.35
CA ALA A 139 7.45 -13.88 2.75
C ALA A 139 7.62 -15.19 3.51
N PHE A 140 6.75 -15.46 4.49
CA PHE A 140 6.77 -16.72 5.25
C PHE A 140 6.62 -17.95 4.34
N ASN A 141 5.62 -17.94 3.44
CA ASN A 141 5.39 -19.04 2.51
C ASN A 141 6.56 -19.23 1.54
N THR A 142 7.16 -18.14 1.06
CA THR A 142 8.33 -18.19 0.17
C THR A 142 9.52 -18.84 0.90
N CYS A 143 9.77 -18.44 2.15
CA CYS A 143 10.81 -19.04 2.98
C CYS A 143 10.56 -20.53 3.25
N ALA A 144 9.29 -20.94 3.41
CA ALA A 144 8.92 -22.34 3.57
C ALA A 144 9.20 -23.16 2.29
N GLU A 145 8.99 -22.59 1.10
CA GLU A 145 9.35 -23.22 -0.18
C GLU A 145 10.86 -23.37 -0.37
N ILE A 146 11.65 -22.44 0.16
CA ILE A 146 13.12 -22.42 0.04
C ILE A 146 13.78 -23.35 1.09
N LEU A 147 13.37 -23.26 2.35
CA LEU A 147 14.03 -23.90 3.48
C LEU A 147 13.34 -25.18 3.98
N GLY A 148 12.13 -25.45 3.51
CA GLY A 148 11.25 -26.50 4.02
C GLY A 148 10.30 -25.98 5.10
N LYS A 149 9.02 -26.36 4.97
CA LYS A 149 7.93 -25.92 5.87
C LYS A 149 8.21 -26.28 7.33
N GLU A 150 8.65 -27.51 7.59
CA GLU A 150 8.95 -28.01 8.94
C GLU A 150 9.98 -27.13 9.66
N LYS A 151 11.06 -26.77 8.97
CA LYS A 151 12.14 -25.93 9.51
C LYS A 151 11.66 -24.52 9.86
N ILE A 152 10.78 -23.96 9.06
CA ILE A 152 10.20 -22.64 9.31
C ILE A 152 9.23 -22.68 10.50
N GLU A 153 8.39 -23.71 10.58
CA GLU A 153 7.43 -23.90 11.69
C GLU A 153 8.14 -24.14 13.03
N GLU A 154 9.21 -24.93 13.03
CA GLU A 154 10.04 -25.16 14.20
C GLU A 154 10.63 -23.83 14.72
N ARG A 155 11.26 -23.05 13.83
CA ARG A 155 11.86 -21.75 14.18
C ARG A 155 10.83 -20.76 14.70
N LEU A 156 9.66 -20.69 14.08
CA LEU A 156 8.57 -19.81 14.53
C LEU A 156 8.13 -20.19 15.95
N THR A 157 7.96 -21.49 16.20
CA THR A 157 7.55 -22.01 17.51
C THR A 157 8.60 -21.69 18.59
N GLN A 158 9.89 -21.88 18.29
CA GLN A 158 10.99 -21.50 19.19
C GLN A 158 10.99 -20.00 19.49
N MET A 159 10.78 -19.14 18.48
CA MET A 159 10.72 -17.69 18.67
C MET A 159 9.55 -17.27 19.57
N ILE A 160 8.37 -17.87 19.41
CA ILE A 160 7.20 -17.59 20.24
C ILE A 160 7.46 -17.98 21.70
N LYS A 161 8.06 -19.14 21.96
CA LYS A 161 8.43 -19.57 23.32
C LYS A 161 9.40 -18.59 23.98
N ASN A 162 10.47 -18.22 23.28
CA ASN A 162 11.48 -17.29 23.79
C ASN A 162 10.92 -15.90 24.10
N ASN A 163 9.96 -15.39 23.31
CA ASN A 163 9.34 -14.10 23.57
C ASN A 163 8.39 -14.14 24.78
N ASN A 164 7.69 -15.26 24.99
CA ASN A 164 6.82 -15.45 26.16
C ASN A 164 7.63 -15.59 27.46
N GLU A 165 8.85 -16.12 27.37
CA GLU A 165 9.77 -16.21 28.51
C GLU A 165 10.42 -14.87 28.86
N LYS A 166 10.68 -13.99 27.88
CA LYS A 166 11.23 -12.64 28.09
C LYS A 166 10.21 -11.59 28.53
N GLY A 167 8.91 -11.87 28.38
CA GLY A 167 7.82 -11.00 28.80
C GLY A 167 7.32 -11.26 30.23
N LYS A 168 7.95 -12.19 30.95
CA LYS A 168 7.79 -12.41 32.40
C LYS A 168 8.96 -11.78 33.14
#